data_AF-A0A967HCK6-F1
#
_entry.id   AF-A0A967HCK6-F1
#
_cell.length_a   1.000
_cell.length_b   1.000
_cell.length_c   1.000
_cell.angle_alpha   90.00
_cell.angle_beta   90.00
_cell.angle_gamma   90.00
#
_symmetry.space_group_name_H-M   'P 1'
#
loop_
_entity.id
_entity.type
_entity.pdbx_description
1 polymer ?
#
loop_
_entity_poly.entity_id
_entity_poly.type
_entity_poly.pdbx_seq_one_letter_code
_entity_poly.pdbx_strand_id
1 'polypeptide(L)'
;MRSGQGGYQLRTHGGVVPIQWLVSTDGWGLYIHQPLGTFDLTGERGRFAPPEASPLPMDLFVVDAGPEEIMGEWARLTGRPQLPPLWSFGY
;
A
#
# COMPACT_ATOMS: atom_id res chain seq x y z
N MET A 1 -13.17 -13.11 -12.98
CA MET A 1 -13.12 -12.52 -11.63
C MET A 1 -14.19 -11.44 -11.56
N ARG A 2 -15.17 -11.54 -10.65
CA ARG A 2 -16.17 -10.46 -10.45
C ARG A 2 -15.49 -9.31 -9.72
N SER A 3 -15.61 -8.10 -10.24
CA SER A 3 -15.15 -6.89 -9.54
C SER A 3 -15.82 -6.80 -8.17
N GLY A 4 -15.04 -6.54 -7.12
CA GLY A 4 -15.51 -6.43 -5.73
C GLY A 4 -16.47 -5.25 -5.49
N GLN A 5 -16.70 -4.40 -6.50
CA GLN A 5 -17.58 -3.22 -6.49
C GLN A 5 -19.08 -3.52 -6.21
N GLY A 6 -19.48 -4.79 -6.11
CA GLY A 6 -20.82 -5.19 -5.65
C GLY A 6 -20.88 -5.73 -4.22
N GLY A 7 -19.75 -5.71 -3.49
CA GLY A 7 -19.60 -6.31 -2.15
C GLY A 7 -20.04 -5.42 -0.98
N TYR A 8 -20.22 -6.06 0.18
CA TYR A 8 -20.57 -5.42 1.46
C TYR A 8 -19.51 -4.38 1.89
N GLN A 9 -19.96 -3.20 2.34
CA GLN A 9 -19.12 -2.16 2.95
C GLN A 9 -17.86 -1.76 2.14
N LEU A 10 -18.01 -1.42 0.86
CA LEU A 10 -16.90 -1.00 -0.02
C LEU A 10 -16.03 0.14 0.53
N ARG A 11 -16.64 1.04 1.33
CA ARG A 11 -15.92 2.12 2.04
C ARG A 11 -14.77 1.58 2.89
N THR A 12 -14.86 0.35 3.40
CA THR A 12 -13.88 -0.25 4.30
C THR A 12 -13.29 -1.57 3.79
N HIS A 13 -13.99 -2.29 2.90
CA HIS A 13 -13.62 -3.64 2.43
C HIS A 13 -13.52 -3.75 0.90
N GLY A 14 -13.48 -2.63 0.17
CA GLY A 14 -13.52 -2.63 -1.30
C GLY A 14 -12.21 -3.01 -2.00
N GLY A 15 -11.07 -3.03 -1.28
CA GLY A 15 -9.76 -3.37 -1.84
C GLY A 15 -9.55 -4.88 -1.97
N VAL A 16 -9.15 -5.35 -3.15
CA VAL A 16 -8.81 -6.78 -3.39
C VAL A 16 -7.31 -7.05 -3.41
N VAL A 17 -6.48 -5.99 -3.41
CA VAL A 17 -5.02 -6.06 -3.33
C VAL A 17 -4.56 -5.12 -2.19
N PRO A 18 -4.42 -5.63 -0.96
CA PRO A 18 -3.99 -4.81 0.16
C PRO A 18 -2.49 -4.53 0.08
N ILE A 19 -2.11 -3.30 -0.23
CA ILE A 19 -0.71 -2.83 -0.23
C ILE A 19 -0.55 -1.86 0.93
N GLN A 20 0.32 -2.18 1.89
CA GLN A 20 0.59 -1.34 3.06
C GLN A 20 1.58 -0.21 2.73
N TRP A 21 1.24 0.57 1.71
CA TRP A 21 2.00 1.71 1.23
C TRP A 21 1.21 2.99 1.47
N LEU A 22 1.68 3.80 2.41
CA LEU A 22 1.08 5.08 2.75
C LEU A 22 1.92 6.20 2.14
N VAL A 23 1.26 7.17 1.53
CA VAL A 23 1.88 8.37 0.97
C VAL A 23 1.24 9.59 1.62
N SER A 24 2.06 10.45 2.20
CA SER A 24 1.64 11.68 2.86
C SER A 24 1.65 12.88 1.92
N THR A 25 0.78 13.84 2.20
CA THR A 25 0.82 15.17 1.57
C THR A 25 2.02 16.01 1.99
N ASP A 26 2.67 15.65 3.10
CA ASP A 26 3.79 16.39 3.68
C ASP A 26 5.16 15.95 3.14
N GLY A 27 5.20 15.10 2.11
CA GLY A 27 6.44 14.69 1.46
C GLY A 27 7.13 13.49 2.11
N TRP A 28 6.38 12.48 2.53
CA TRP A 28 6.95 11.22 2.97
C TRP A 28 6.09 10.01 2.59
N GLY A 29 6.73 8.85 2.50
CA GLY A 29 6.09 7.54 2.29
C GLY A 29 6.47 6.55 3.40
N LEU A 30 5.53 5.67 3.75
CA LEU A 30 5.75 4.59 4.73
C LEU A 30 5.30 3.27 4.12
N TYR A 31 6.27 2.37 3.93
CA TYR A 31 6.01 0.99 3.52
C TYR A 31 6.18 0.06 4.71
N ILE A 32 5.09 -0.62 5.10
CA ILE A 32 5.13 -1.65 6.14
C ILE A 32 5.20 -3.00 5.42
N HIS A 33 6.39 -3.59 5.39
CA HIS A 33 6.62 -4.86 4.72
C HIS A 33 5.99 -6.01 5.53
N GLN A 34 6.25 -6.04 6.84
CA GLN A 34 5.72 -7.05 7.75
C GLN A 34 5.55 -6.49 9.18
N PRO A 35 4.61 -7.02 9.97
CA PRO A 35 3.51 -7.89 9.54
C PRO A 35 2.43 -7.11 8.76
N LEU A 36 1.51 -7.86 8.13
CA LEU A 36 0.26 -7.27 7.66
C LEU A 36 -0.63 -6.91 8.85
N GLY A 37 -1.29 -5.75 8.80
CA GLY A 37 -2.17 -5.29 9.86
C GLY A 37 -3.29 -4.38 9.36
N THR A 38 -3.99 -3.76 10.31
CA THR A 38 -5.08 -2.83 10.03
C THR A 38 -4.64 -1.38 10.28
N PHE A 39 -5.22 -0.46 9.51
CA PHE A 39 -4.95 0.97 9.63
C PHE A 39 -6.23 1.70 10.02
N ASP A 40 -6.11 2.57 11.01
CA ASP A 40 -7.13 3.56 11.34
C ASP A 40 -6.53 4.94 11.10
N LEU A 41 -7.00 5.60 10.04
CA LEU A 41 -6.59 6.95 9.63
C LEU A 41 -7.74 7.96 9.80
N THR A 42 -8.76 7.64 10.60
CA THR A 42 -9.97 8.47 10.72
C THR A 42 -9.83 9.63 11.70
N GLY A 43 -8.85 9.58 12.60
CA GLY A 43 -8.55 10.64 13.58
C GLY A 43 -7.36 11.51 13.18
N GLU A 44 -6.98 12.42 14.08
CA GLU A 44 -5.80 13.29 13.90
C GLU A 44 -4.47 12.53 13.86
N ARG A 45 -4.41 11.35 14.48
CA ARG A 45 -3.25 10.46 14.45
C ARG A 45 -3.64 9.14 13.79
N GLY A 46 -2.85 8.73 12.80
CA GLY A 46 -2.95 7.40 12.21
C GLY A 46 -2.48 6.33 13.19
N ARG A 47 -3.20 5.20 13.26
CA ARG A 47 -2.82 4.03 14.05
C ARG A 47 -2.70 2.81 13.15
N PHE A 48 -1.54 2.15 13.24
CA PHE A 48 -1.34 0.79 12.71
C PHE A 48 -1.52 -0.22 13.83
N ALA A 49 -2.33 -1.26 13.59
CA ALA A 49 -2.55 -2.36 14.52
C ALA A 49 -2.13 -3.68 13.86
N PRO A 50 -0.94 -4.20 14.19
CA PRO A 50 -0.52 -5.54 13.77
C PRO A 50 -1.30 -6.63 14.54
N PRO A 51 -1.27 -7.89 14.09
CA PRO A 51 -1.80 -9.02 14.85
C PRO A 51 -1.13 -9.13 16.22
N GLU A 52 -1.89 -9.57 17.23
CA GLU A 52 -1.44 -9.69 18.63
C GLU A 52 -0.20 -10.60 18.78
N ALA A 53 -0.13 -11.65 17.96
CA ALA A 53 1.06 -12.47 17.80
C ALA A 53 1.50 -12.47 16.34
N SER A 54 2.65 -11.86 16.06
CA SER A 54 3.34 -11.96 14.78
C SER A 54 4.62 -12.75 14.96
N PRO A 55 4.88 -13.81 14.16
CA PRO A 55 6.15 -14.51 14.16
C PRO A 55 7.28 -13.70 13.51
N LEU A 56 6.93 -12.63 12.78
CA LEU A 56 7.86 -11.75 12.08
C LEU A 56 8.04 -10.44 12.85
N PRO A 57 9.25 -9.87 12.88
CA PRO A 57 9.48 -8.55 13.43
C PRO A 57 8.74 -7.48 12.62
N MET A 58 8.59 -6.30 13.23
CA MET A 58 8.19 -5.11 12.48
C MET A 58 9.30 -4.74 11.50
N ASP A 59 8.98 -4.72 10.22
CA ASP A 59 9.87 -4.31 9.14
C ASP A 59 9.19 -3.22 8.32
N LEU A 60 9.75 -2.01 8.40
CA LEU A 60 9.19 -0.82 7.77
C LEU A 60 10.28 0.03 7.13
N PHE A 61 9.90 0.72 6.07
CA PHE A 61 10.75 1.61 5.30
C PHE A 61 10.08 2.98 5.24
N VAL A 62 10.86 4.02 5.53
CA VAL A 62 10.42 5.41 5.42
C VAL A 62 11.16 6.06 4.25
N VAL A 63 10.42 6.76 3.41
CA VAL A 63 10.96 7.57 2.31
C VAL A 63 10.62 9.02 2.61
N ASP A 64 11.63 9.88 2.66
CA ASP A 64 11.49 11.32 2.88
C ASP A 64 11.80 12.05 1.57
N ALA A 65 10.76 12.29 0.75
CA ALA A 65 10.90 12.78 -0.62
C ALA A 65 9.57 13.31 -1.19
N GLY A 66 9.60 13.94 -2.37
CA GLY A 66 8.39 14.35 -3.07
C GLY A 66 7.57 13.17 -3.63
N PRO A 67 6.28 13.35 -3.97
CA PRO A 67 5.39 12.26 -4.43
C PRO A 67 5.91 11.43 -5.61
N GLU A 68 6.62 12.05 -6.56
CA GLU A 68 7.21 11.34 -7.70
C GLU A 68 8.36 10.41 -7.27
N GLU A 69 9.28 10.94 -6.47
CA GLU A 69 10.43 10.21 -5.94
C GLU A 69 10.00 9.10 -4.99
N ILE A 70 8.98 9.35 -4.16
CA ILE A 70 8.34 8.37 -3.27
C ILE A 70 7.96 7.09 -4.03
N MET A 71 7.33 7.23 -5.21
CA MET A 71 6.95 6.07 -6.02
C MET A 71 8.17 5.36 -6.65
N GLY A 72 9.21 6.13 -7.01
CA GLY A 72 10.47 5.59 -7.49
C GLY A 72 11.19 4.73 -6.45
N GLU A 73 11.24 5.20 -5.20
CA GLU A 73 11.86 4.48 -4.09
C GLU A 73 11.07 3.23 -3.70
N TRP A 74 9.73 3.29 -3.72
CA TRP A 74 8.92 2.09 -3.50
C TRP A 74 9.18 1.03 -4.57
N ALA A 75 9.29 1.41 -5.85
CA ALA A 75 9.66 0.49 -6.92
C ALA A 75 11.11 -0.02 -6.83
N ARG A 76 12.03 0.74 -6.22
CA ARG A 76 13.39 0.27 -5.93
C ARG A 76 13.39 -0.83 -4.86
N LEU A 77 12.52 -0.72 -3.85
CA LEU A 77 12.38 -1.72 -2.78
C LEU A 77 11.61 -2.96 -3.24
N THR A 78 10.55 -2.79 -4.03
CA THR A 78 9.58 -3.86 -4.34
C THR A 78 9.69 -4.41 -5.77
N GLY A 79 10.49 -3.77 -6.63
CA GLY A 79 10.64 -4.11 -8.04
C GLY A 79 9.89 -3.15 -8.96
N ARG A 80 10.47 -2.91 -10.14
CA ARG A 80 9.84 -2.08 -11.17
C ARG A 80 8.77 -2.87 -11.93
N PRO A 81 7.63 -2.24 -12.26
CA PRO A 81 6.65 -2.87 -13.14
C PRO A 81 7.28 -3.12 -14.52
N GLN A 82 7.00 -4.29 -15.09
CA GLN A 82 7.44 -4.63 -16.44
C GLN A 82 6.57 -3.89 -17.46
N LEU A 83 7.18 -3.47 -18.57
CA LEU A 83 6.43 -2.95 -19.71
C LEU A 83 5.66 -4.11 -20.36
N PRO A 84 4.31 -4.09 -20.39
CA PRO A 84 3.56 -5.15 -21.02
C PRO A 84 3.70 -5.05 -22.56
N PRO A 85 3.47 -6.15 -23.30
CA PRO A 85 3.62 -6.16 -24.75
C PRO A 85 2.62 -5.20 -25.42
N LEU A 86 3.00 -4.61 -26.55
CA LEU A 86 2.21 -3.55 -27.20
C LEU A 86 0.73 -3.91 -27.46
N TRP A 87 0.45 -5.17 -27.79
CA TRP A 87 -0.91 -5.63 -28.08
C TRP A 87 -1.84 -5.61 -26.85
N SER A 88 -1.32 -5.64 -25.62
CA SER A 88 -2.15 -5.58 -24.41
C SER A 88 -2.78 -4.20 -24.20
N PHE A 89 -2.31 -3.18 -24.92
CA PHE A 89 -2.89 -1.84 -24.94
C PHE A 89 -3.98 -1.69 -26.02
N GLY A 90 -4.28 -2.76 -26.77
CA GLY A 90 -5.42 -2.82 -27.68
C GLY A 90 -6.76 -2.94 -26.94
N TYR A 91 -7.84 -2.98 -27.72
CA TYR A 91 -9.23 -3.16 -27.24
C TYR A 91 -9.66 -4.62 -27.33
#